data_AF-A0A7W0CUU5-F1
#
_entry.id   AF-A0A7W0CUU5-F1
#
_cell.length_a   1.000
_cell.length_b   1.000
_cell.length_c   1.000
_cell.angle_alpha   90.00
_cell.angle_beta   90.00
_cell.angle_gamma   90.00
#
_symmetry.space_group_name_H-M   'P 1'
#
loop_
_entity.id
_entity.type
_entity.pdbx_description
1 polymer ?
#
loop_
_entity_poly.entity_id
_entity_poly.type
_entity_poly.pdbx_seq_one_letter_code
_entity_poly.pdbx_strand_id
1 'polypeptide(L)'
;MSGTGYQTLLDCRRRSRYLRQHGFTLDQITVILALDHPATPLRLYRYATGLTAAQAVEAFHRLAGTTGAGLRESRLYDYENWPQAGRRPSASTLCLLARVYGTHPANLLTAETLATYPLRDQRTLRDEG
;
A
#
# COMPACT_ATOMS: atom_id res chain seq x y z
N MET A 1 7.63 19.82 -8.88
CA MET A 1 7.25 19.79 -7.44
C MET A 1 8.14 18.79 -6.70
N SER A 2 9.27 19.21 -6.13
CA SER A 2 9.95 18.41 -5.11
C SER A 2 9.25 18.64 -3.78
N GLY A 3 8.03 18.14 -3.66
CA GLY A 3 7.22 18.22 -2.45
C GLY A 3 7.67 17.18 -1.43
N THR A 4 7.43 17.47 -0.15
CA THR A 4 7.71 16.63 1.03
C THR A 4 7.50 15.14 0.79
N GLY A 5 6.47 14.74 0.04
CA GLY A 5 6.20 13.32 -0.26
C GLY A 5 7.28 12.57 -1.06
N TYR A 6 8.03 13.24 -1.95
CA TYR A 6 9.14 12.59 -2.66
C TYR A 6 10.34 12.35 -1.73
N GLN A 7 10.62 13.29 -0.82
CA GLN A 7 11.67 13.13 0.19
C GLN A 7 11.31 12.00 1.16
N THR A 8 10.07 11.97 1.66
CA THR A 8 9.58 10.85 2.50
C THR A 8 9.75 9.50 1.81
N LEU A 9 9.44 9.40 0.51
CA LEU A 9 9.66 8.16 -0.23
C LEU A 9 11.13 7.74 -0.24
N LEU A 10 12.07 8.67 -0.45
CA LEU A 10 13.50 8.36 -0.49
C LEU A 10 14.03 7.94 0.89
N ASP A 11 13.56 8.58 1.96
CA ASP A 11 13.95 8.24 3.33
C ASP A 11 13.41 6.86 3.73
N CYS A 12 12.13 6.59 3.49
CA CYS A 12 11.51 5.29 3.68
C CYS A 12 12.23 4.20 2.86
N ARG A 13 12.56 4.47 1.59
CA ARG A 13 13.26 3.52 0.72
C ARG A 13 14.65 3.19 1.29
N ARG A 14 15.39 4.19 1.78
CA ARG A 14 16.72 4.00 2.38
C ARG A 14 16.62 3.16 3.66
N ARG A 15 15.71 3.52 4.57
CA ARG A 15 15.48 2.82 5.83
C ARG A 15 15.01 1.38 5.62
N SER A 16 14.10 1.16 4.67
CA SER A 16 13.61 -0.18 4.33
C SER A 16 14.73 -1.07 3.79
N ARG A 17 15.62 -0.54 2.95
CA ARG A 17 16.79 -1.29 2.46
C ARG A 17 17.70 -1.71 3.62
N TYR A 18 18.01 -0.79 4.52
CA TYR A 18 18.82 -1.07 5.70
C TYR A 18 18.20 -2.17 6.56
N LEU A 19 16.91 -2.07 6.87
CA LEU A 19 16.21 -3.06 7.71
C LEU A 19 16.14 -4.43 7.04
N ARG A 20 15.90 -4.52 5.72
CA ARG A 20 15.93 -5.80 4.99
C ARG A 20 17.29 -6.48 5.06
N GLN A 21 18.38 -5.71 4.97
CA GLN A 21 19.74 -6.25 5.11
C GLN A 21 20.00 -6.84 6.50
N HIS A 22 19.21 -6.44 7.50
CA HIS A 22 19.26 -6.95 8.88
C HIS A 22 18.18 -7.98 9.18
N GLY A 23 17.53 -8.55 8.15
CA GLY A 23 16.59 -9.67 8.31
C GLY A 23 15.16 -9.29 8.68
N PHE A 24 14.81 -8.00 8.68
CA PHE A 24 13.43 -7.58 8.93
C PHE A 24 12.53 -7.89 7.75
N THR A 25 11.33 -8.41 8.03
CA THR A 25 10.29 -8.65 7.02
C THR A 25 9.65 -7.34 6.57
N LEU A 26 8.96 -7.35 5.42
CA LEU A 26 8.26 -6.16 4.93
C LEU A 26 7.22 -5.65 5.94
N ASP A 27 6.46 -6.54 6.56
CA ASP A 27 5.43 -6.19 7.53
C ASP A 27 6.05 -5.50 8.77
N GLN A 28 7.17 -6.03 9.27
CA GLN A 28 7.91 -5.41 10.37
C GLN A 28 8.47 -4.03 9.98
N ILE A 29 8.99 -3.90 8.76
CA ILE A 29 9.48 -2.61 8.25
C ILE A 29 8.35 -1.59 8.19
N THR A 30 7.18 -1.98 7.69
CA THR A 30 6.02 -1.08 7.63
C THR A 30 5.60 -0.60 9.03
N VAL A 31 5.61 -1.48 10.04
CA VAL A 31 5.36 -1.10 11.43
C VAL A 31 6.39 -0.06 11.91
N ILE A 32 7.68 -0.27 11.63
CA ILE A 32 8.73 0.68 12.01
C ILE A 32 8.52 2.02 11.31
N LEU A 33 8.24 2.04 10.00
CA LEU A 33 8.01 3.28 9.26
C LEU A 33 6.78 4.04 9.77
N ALA A 34 5.75 3.33 10.24
CA ALA A 34 4.56 3.94 10.82
C ALA A 34 4.84 4.75 12.09
N LEU A 35 5.93 4.45 12.81
CA LEU A 35 6.34 5.20 14.01
C LEU A 35 6.89 6.59 13.66
N ASP A 36 7.52 6.73 12.49
CA ASP A 36 8.19 7.97 12.07
C ASP A 36 7.34 8.82 11.10
N HIS A 37 6.38 8.19 10.41
CA HIS A 37 5.64 8.81 9.31
C HIS A 37 4.13 8.68 9.48
N PRO A 38 3.38 9.79 9.62
CA PRO A 38 1.93 9.76 9.70
C PRO A 38 1.34 9.52 8.31
N ALA A 39 1.21 8.25 7.93
CA ALA A 39 0.64 7.80 6.66
C ALA A 39 -0.22 6.55 6.86
N THR A 40 -1.13 6.29 5.92
CA THR A 40 -1.97 5.09 5.95
C THR A 40 -1.12 3.83 5.72
N PRO A 41 -1.55 2.66 6.23
CA PRO A 41 -0.84 1.40 5.99
C PRO A 41 -0.61 1.14 4.50
N LEU A 42 -1.61 1.38 3.65
CA LEU A 42 -1.49 1.22 2.20
C LEU A 42 -0.34 2.04 1.59
N ARG A 43 -0.20 3.31 2.00
CA ARG A 43 0.92 4.17 1.56
C ARG A 43 2.25 3.68 2.12
N LEU A 44 2.29 3.29 3.39
CA LEU A 44 3.50 2.82 4.04
C LEU A 44 4.03 1.53 3.41
N TYR A 45 3.17 0.59 3.01
CA TYR A 45 3.60 -0.62 2.27
C TYR A 45 4.23 -0.27 0.91
N ARG A 46 3.69 0.72 0.19
CA ARG A 46 4.34 1.21 -1.04
C ARG A 46 5.71 1.84 -0.75
N TYR A 47 5.82 2.60 0.33
CA TYR A 47 7.08 3.19 0.76
C TYR A 47 8.09 2.13 1.21
N ALA A 48 7.64 1.10 1.93
CA ALA A 48 8.45 -0.01 2.40
C ALA A 48 9.04 -0.82 1.23
N THR A 49 8.22 -1.11 0.22
CA THR A 49 8.69 -1.71 -1.05
C THR A 49 9.57 -0.77 -1.86
N GLY A 50 9.51 0.53 -1.57
CA GLY A 50 10.30 1.56 -2.23
C GLY A 50 9.80 1.83 -3.65
N LEU A 51 8.53 1.58 -3.95
CA LEU A 51 7.95 1.84 -5.27
C LEU A 51 7.46 3.29 -5.39
N THR A 52 7.67 3.91 -6.55
CA THR A 52 6.93 5.13 -6.91
C THR A 52 5.46 4.78 -7.20
N ALA A 53 4.57 5.78 -7.22
CA ALA A 53 3.17 5.55 -7.61
C ALA A 53 3.07 4.97 -9.03
N ALA A 54 3.83 5.52 -9.98
CA ALA A 54 3.94 4.99 -11.35
C ALA A 54 4.34 3.50 -11.37
N GLN A 55 5.39 3.13 -10.62
CA GLN A 55 5.85 1.73 -10.56
C GLN A 55 4.82 0.79 -9.93
N ALA A 56 4.12 1.24 -8.89
CA ALA A 56 3.06 0.46 -8.25
C ALA A 56 1.86 0.26 -9.20
N VAL A 57 1.48 1.29 -9.94
CA VAL A 57 0.43 1.22 -10.97
C VAL A 57 0.82 0.26 -12.10
N GLU A 58 2.05 0.34 -12.59
CA GLU A 58 2.55 -0.54 -13.64
C GLU A 58 2.55 -2.01 -13.19
N ALA A 59 3.03 -2.27 -11.96
CA ALA A 59 2.98 -3.61 -11.36
C ALA A 59 1.54 -4.12 -11.18
N PHE A 60 0.62 -3.23 -10.79
CA PHE A 60 -0.80 -3.55 -10.67
C PHE A 60 -1.40 -3.96 -12.02
N HIS A 61 -1.13 -3.21 -13.10
CA HIS A 61 -1.64 -3.54 -14.44
C HIS A 61 -1.10 -4.88 -14.94
N ARG A 62 0.18 -5.16 -14.70
CA ARG A 62 0.78 -6.46 -15.03
C ARG A 62 0.07 -7.62 -14.34
N LEU A 63 -0.25 -7.50 -13.06
CA LEU A 63 -0.97 -8.55 -12.32
C LEU A 63 -2.45 -8.65 -12.73
N ALA A 64 -3.09 -7.52 -13.01
CA ALA A 64 -4.51 -7.48 -13.39
C ALA A 64 -4.76 -7.95 -14.84
N GLY A 65 -3.72 -8.05 -15.68
CA GLY A 65 -3.88 -8.34 -17.10
C GLY A 65 -4.64 -7.26 -17.86
N THR A 66 -4.64 -6.02 -17.36
CA THR A 66 -5.39 -4.90 -17.96
C THR A 66 -4.46 -3.92 -18.66
N THR A 67 -4.78 -3.55 -19.90
CA THR A 67 -4.13 -2.46 -20.63
C THR A 67 -5.14 -1.33 -20.85
N GLY A 68 -4.98 -0.18 -20.16
CA GLY A 68 -5.77 1.04 -20.43
C GLY A 68 -6.65 1.52 -19.28
N ALA A 69 -7.84 0.94 -19.08
CA ALA A 69 -8.83 1.38 -18.08
C ALA A 69 -8.49 0.98 -16.63
N GLY A 70 -7.22 0.72 -16.35
CA GLY A 70 -6.74 0.27 -15.05
C GLY A 70 -6.53 1.41 -14.05
N LEU A 71 -5.96 1.05 -12.90
CA LEU A 71 -5.57 1.98 -11.85
C LEU A 71 -4.71 3.13 -12.40
N ARG A 72 -5.01 4.38 -12.04
CA ARG A 72 -4.17 5.55 -12.35
C ARG A 72 -3.44 6.01 -11.09
N GLU A 73 -2.33 6.73 -11.23
CA GLU A 73 -1.60 7.28 -10.08
C GLU A 73 -2.49 8.15 -9.19
N SER A 74 -3.31 9.02 -9.77
CA SER A 74 -4.25 9.85 -9.01
C SER A 74 -5.23 9.01 -8.18
N ARG A 75 -5.72 7.90 -8.73
CA ARG A 75 -6.62 6.98 -8.02
C ARG A 75 -5.88 6.18 -6.95
N LEU A 76 -4.63 5.81 -7.17
CA LEU A 76 -3.78 5.23 -6.12
C LEU A 76 -3.61 6.22 -4.97
N TYR A 77 -3.33 7.50 -5.24
CA TYR A 77 -3.27 8.52 -4.20
C TYR A 77 -4.60 8.73 -3.47
N ASP A 78 -5.74 8.68 -4.18
CA ASP A 78 -7.07 8.70 -3.53
C ASP A 78 -7.22 7.55 -2.52
N TYR A 79 -6.76 6.35 -2.88
CA TYR A 79 -6.81 5.17 -2.00
C TYR A 79 -5.87 5.30 -0.80
N GLU A 80 -4.66 5.82 -1.03
CA GLU A 80 -3.66 6.04 0.02
C GLU A 80 -4.04 7.10 1.04
N ASN A 81 -4.93 8.03 0.69
CA ASN A 81 -5.38 9.08 1.61
C ASN A 81 -6.64 8.68 2.39
N TRP A 82 -7.31 7.59 2.00
CA TRP A 82 -8.50 7.10 2.68
C TRP A 82 -8.10 6.38 3.98
N PRO A 83 -8.80 6.59 5.11
CA PRO A 83 -10.13 7.19 5.26
C PRO A 83 -10.19 8.71 5.45
N GLN A 84 -9.06 9.38 5.69
CA GLN A 84 -9.04 10.81 6.02
C GLN A 84 -9.47 11.69 4.84
N ALA A 85 -9.13 11.29 3.62
CA ALA A 85 -9.52 11.93 2.37
C ALA A 85 -9.56 10.92 1.22
N GLY A 86 -9.92 11.35 0.01
CA GLY A 86 -9.86 10.49 -1.17
C GLY A 86 -10.99 9.47 -1.24
N ARG A 87 -10.69 8.25 -1.72
CA ARG A 87 -11.70 7.23 -2.02
C ARG A 87 -11.36 5.92 -1.37
N ARG A 88 -12.39 5.19 -0.98
CA ARG A 88 -12.26 3.83 -0.48
C ARG A 88 -11.85 2.86 -1.61
N PRO A 89 -10.78 2.06 -1.45
CA PRO A 89 -10.44 1.00 -2.39
C PRO A 89 -11.44 -0.18 -2.31
N SER A 90 -11.63 -0.91 -3.40
CA SER A 90 -12.41 -2.17 -3.36
C SER A 90 -11.58 -3.29 -2.74
N ALA A 91 -12.24 -4.33 -2.21
CA ALA A 91 -11.53 -5.52 -1.72
C ALA A 91 -10.63 -6.16 -2.80
N SER A 92 -11.14 -6.27 -4.04
CA SER A 92 -10.35 -6.76 -5.18
C SER A 92 -9.11 -5.91 -5.48
N THR A 93 -9.22 -4.59 -5.35
CA THR A 93 -8.08 -3.67 -5.54
C THR A 93 -7.04 -3.89 -4.45
N LEU A 94 -7.47 -4.05 -3.20
CA LEU A 94 -6.58 -4.32 -2.08
C LEU A 94 -5.87 -5.66 -2.24
N CYS A 95 -6.56 -6.71 -2.70
CA CYS A 95 -5.93 -8.01 -2.98
C CYS A 95 -4.81 -7.89 -4.02
N LEU A 96 -5.06 -7.18 -5.12
CA LEU A 96 -4.03 -6.95 -6.14
C LEU A 96 -2.86 -6.11 -5.63
N LEU A 97 -3.14 -5.03 -4.89
CA LEU A 97 -2.08 -4.20 -4.29
C LEU A 97 -1.25 -4.97 -3.26
N ALA A 98 -1.88 -5.86 -2.49
CA ALA A 98 -1.21 -6.70 -1.52
C ALA A 98 -0.20 -7.64 -2.21
N ARG A 99 -0.57 -8.20 -3.36
CA ARG A 99 0.33 -8.99 -4.22
C ARG A 99 1.46 -8.14 -4.82
N VAL A 100 1.16 -6.91 -5.27
CA VAL A 100 2.21 -5.97 -5.72
C VAL A 100 3.22 -5.70 -4.62
N TYR A 101 2.73 -5.52 -3.38
CA TYR A 101 3.58 -5.17 -2.26
C TYR A 101 4.23 -6.38 -1.58
N GLY A 102 3.71 -7.59 -1.75
CA GLY A 102 4.18 -8.79 -1.08
C GLY A 102 3.75 -8.85 0.39
N THR A 103 2.48 -8.54 0.67
CA THR A 103 1.88 -8.59 2.02
C THR A 103 0.45 -9.12 1.94
N HIS A 104 -0.20 -9.26 3.09
CA HIS A 104 -1.60 -9.64 3.21
C HIS A 104 -2.55 -8.43 2.97
N PRO A 105 -3.70 -8.57 2.29
CA PRO A 105 -4.63 -7.47 2.01
C PRO A 105 -5.13 -6.75 3.27
N ALA A 106 -5.43 -7.50 4.33
CA ALA A 106 -5.76 -6.93 5.65
C ALA A 106 -4.68 -5.98 6.20
N ASN A 107 -3.40 -6.20 5.90
CA ASN A 107 -2.32 -5.33 6.39
C ASN A 107 -2.33 -3.94 5.72
N LEU A 108 -2.98 -3.79 4.57
CA LEU A 108 -3.11 -2.50 3.88
C LEU A 108 -4.15 -1.59 4.55
N LEU A 109 -4.84 -2.08 5.58
CA LEU A 109 -5.90 -1.41 6.31
C LEU A 109 -5.59 -1.37 7.81
N THR A 110 -6.17 -0.40 8.51
CA THR A 110 -6.30 -0.47 9.97
C THR A 110 -7.47 -1.37 10.35
N ALA A 111 -7.54 -1.80 11.61
CA ALA A 111 -8.67 -2.61 12.08
C ALA A 111 -10.02 -1.89 11.92
N GLU A 112 -10.06 -0.59 12.18
CA GLU A 112 -11.26 0.26 12.06
C GLU A 112 -11.70 0.36 10.61
N THR A 113 -10.76 0.58 9.69
CA THR A 113 -11.07 0.71 8.27
C THR A 113 -11.48 -0.62 7.65
N LEU A 114 -10.88 -1.74 8.06
CA LEU A 114 -11.32 -3.08 7.70
C LEU A 114 -12.76 -3.35 8.16
N ALA A 115 -13.12 -2.93 9.37
CA ALA A 115 -14.47 -3.13 9.91
C ALA A 115 -15.57 -2.40 9.11
N THR A 116 -15.21 -1.38 8.32
CA THR A 116 -16.17 -0.68 7.44
C THR A 116 -16.56 -1.51 6.21
N TYR A 117 -15.88 -2.62 5.90
CA TYR A 117 -16.19 -3.48 4.73
C TYR A 117 -17.40 -4.37 5.01
N PRO A 118 -18.20 -4.71 3.99
CA PRO A 118 -19.19 -5.77 4.12
C PRO A 118 -18.52 -7.05 4.64
N LEU A 119 -19.22 -7.84 5.46
CA LEU A 119 -18.65 -9.06 6.07
C LEU A 119 -18.03 -10.02 5.05
N ARG A 120 -18.63 -10.12 3.86
CA ARG A 120 -18.08 -10.92 2.75
C ARG A 120 -16.68 -10.43 2.36
N ASP A 121 -16.52 -9.13 2.15
CA ASP A 121 -15.25 -8.51 1.77
C ASP A 121 -14.23 -8.58 2.91
N GLN A 122 -14.66 -8.45 4.17
CA GLN A 122 -13.78 -8.62 5.33
C GLN A 122 -13.15 -10.02 5.36
N ARG A 123 -13.92 -11.06 5.03
CA ARG A 123 -13.40 -12.44 4.93
C ARG A 123 -12.40 -12.56 3.80
N THR A 124 -12.75 -12.10 2.59
CA THR A 124 -11.81 -12.09 1.44
C THR A 124 -10.48 -11.40 1.80
N LEU A 125 -10.53 -10.25 2.48
CA LEU A 125 -9.34 -9.50 2.87
C LEU A 125 -8.50 -10.16 3.97
N ARG A 126 -9.06 -11.13 4.71
CA ARG A 126 -8.39 -11.91 5.77
C ARG A 126 -7.93 -13.30 5.31
N ASP A 127 -8.55 -13.84 4.27
CA ASP A 127 -8.29 -15.21 3.81
C ASP A 127 -7.34 -15.26 2.59
N GLU A 128 -7.25 -14.19 1.79
CA GLU A 128 -6.29 -14.13 0.68
C GLU A 128 -4.90 -13.70 1.16
N GLY A 129 -4.04 -14.66 1.54
CA GLY A 129 -2.64 -14.46 1.91
C GLY A 129 -1.70 -15.33 1.09
#